data_AF-A0A8J7XHE0-F1
#
_entry.id   AF-A0A8J7XHE0-F1
#
_cell.length_a   1.000
_cell.length_b   1.000
_cell.length_c   1.000
_cell.angle_alpha   90.00
_cell.angle_beta   90.00
_cell.angle_gamma   90.00
#
_symmetry.space_group_name_H-M   'P 1'
#
loop_
_entity.id
_entity.type
_entity.pdbx_description
1 polymer ?
#
loop_
_entity_poly.entity_id
_entity_poly.type
_entity_poly.pdbx_seq_one_letter_code
_entity_poly.pdbx_strand_id
1 'polypeptide(L)'
;VLAGEYEFIAFPDGYIEPFTPGQQADIKYAVESGVSCFITMGGDMAAPSHKAYPGWMSSVLYEFLPVTLTDNMKQTGSPFNIEVIKDDPAVLSIFVPLGIQKMVGSGFTYLYPRDGTTTWAKMFSTGLPRGAPGAWLVSWRTGTQGGLFWAVADDLDHLWWSPRDNDYGMDIFLNVMLYSTGRKLPEDIMLIHEIRNRYWTYNQERQLLYSLLEFVDRFGGNIRSLEDQISGVDELKEESFDRYREQDYEGAWVAINEAQEQIMVTATDAVELKDRALMWVYITEWSAVTGTMFVTGLVVHALLIKRWLYREVGTTRSR
;
A
#
# COMPACT_ATOMS: atom_id res chain seq x y z
N VAL A 1 14.13 -24.06 6.83
CA VAL A 1 13.82 -23.12 7.93
C VAL A 1 13.07 -21.97 7.32
N LEU A 2 11.79 -21.81 7.64
CA LEU A 2 10.89 -20.84 6.98
C LEU A 2 11.34 -19.37 7.13
N ALA A 3 12.12 -19.08 8.17
CA ALA A 3 12.51 -17.71 8.53
C ALA A 3 13.97 -17.35 8.18
N GLY A 4 14.73 -18.23 7.52
CA GLY A 4 16.17 -18.02 7.28
C GLY A 4 16.51 -16.95 6.22
N GLU A 5 15.53 -16.55 5.40
CA GLU A 5 15.70 -15.55 4.33
C GLU A 5 15.17 -14.17 4.71
N TYR A 6 14.50 -14.05 5.86
CA TYR A 6 13.89 -12.81 6.32
C TYR A 6 14.77 -12.15 7.39
N GLU A 7 14.93 -10.83 7.31
CA GLU A 7 15.64 -10.05 8.33
C GLU A 7 14.68 -9.42 9.36
N PHE A 8 13.38 -9.37 9.02
CA PHE A 8 12.35 -8.73 9.82
C PHE A 8 11.01 -9.44 9.66
N ILE A 9 10.27 -9.66 10.75
CA ILE A 9 8.95 -10.30 10.77
C ILE A 9 7.95 -9.36 11.45
N ALA A 10 6.82 -9.07 10.81
CA ALA A 10 5.75 -8.30 11.41
C ALA A 10 4.54 -9.19 11.73
N PHE A 11 3.93 -8.96 12.89
CA PHE A 11 2.70 -9.60 13.36
C PHE A 11 1.61 -8.53 13.58
N PRO A 12 0.95 -8.07 12.51
CA PRO A 12 -0.26 -7.26 12.64
C PRO A 12 -1.33 -8.04 13.43
N ASP A 13 -2.01 -7.35 14.34
CA ASP A 13 -3.01 -7.87 15.29
C ASP A 13 -2.51 -9.02 16.18
N GLY A 14 -1.20 -9.26 16.20
CA GLY A 14 -0.59 -10.41 16.84
C GLY A 14 -1.14 -11.75 16.35
N TYR A 15 -1.61 -11.86 15.10
CA TYR A 15 -2.24 -13.11 14.66
C TYR A 15 -1.23 -14.23 14.42
N ILE A 16 -1.12 -15.19 15.35
CA ILE A 16 -0.15 -16.30 15.29
C ILE A 16 -0.76 -17.70 15.27
N GLU A 17 -2.08 -17.82 15.45
CA GLU A 17 -2.78 -19.10 15.46
C GLU A 17 -2.65 -19.92 14.16
N PRO A 18 -2.50 -19.32 12.96
CA PRO A 18 -2.24 -20.10 11.75
C PRO A 18 -0.90 -20.83 11.75
N PHE A 19 0.07 -20.43 12.58
CA PHE A 19 1.38 -21.08 12.65
C PHE A 19 1.31 -22.34 13.52
N THR A 20 1.72 -23.45 12.93
CA THR A 20 1.95 -24.70 13.67
C THR A 20 3.03 -24.52 14.75
N PRO A 21 3.07 -25.36 15.80
CA PRO A 21 4.13 -25.30 16.80
C PRO A 21 5.55 -25.38 16.22
N GLY A 22 5.74 -26.17 15.15
CA GLY A 22 7.02 -26.25 14.44
C GLY A 22 7.40 -24.92 13.76
N GLN A 23 6.44 -24.23 13.13
CA GLN A 23 6.68 -22.92 12.53
C GLN A 23 6.96 -21.84 13.59
N GLN A 24 6.29 -21.88 14.73
CA GLN A 24 6.59 -20.98 15.85
C GLN A 24 8.00 -21.24 16.41
N ALA A 25 8.44 -22.50 16.46
CA ALA A 25 9.82 -22.85 16.84
C ALA A 25 10.85 -22.36 15.81
N ASP A 26 10.56 -22.46 14.51
CA ASP A 26 11.40 -21.90 13.44
C ASP A 26 11.53 -20.36 13.56
N ILE A 27 10.42 -19.67 13.84
CA ILE A 27 10.41 -18.22 14.09
C ILE A 27 11.27 -17.91 15.33
N LYS A 28 11.07 -18.65 16.43
CA LYS A 28 11.87 -18.49 17.64
C LYS A 28 13.37 -18.60 17.34
N TYR A 29 13.78 -19.66 16.64
CA TYR A 29 15.17 -19.87 16.25
C TYR A 29 15.71 -18.71 15.42
N ALA A 30 14.92 -18.19 14.47
CA ALA A 30 15.33 -17.06 13.65
C ALA A 30 15.51 -15.78 14.48
N VAL A 31 14.60 -15.51 15.41
CA VAL A 31 14.69 -14.35 16.31
C VAL A 31 15.93 -14.43 17.19
N GLU A 32 16.19 -15.60 17.80
CA GLU A 32 17.42 -15.85 18.57
C GLU A 32 18.70 -15.71 17.72
N SER A 33 18.58 -15.97 16.40
CA SER A 33 19.68 -15.86 15.44
C SER A 33 19.86 -14.45 14.85
N GLY A 34 19.05 -13.47 15.25
CA GLY A 34 19.21 -12.06 14.85
C GLY A 34 18.05 -11.46 14.07
N VAL A 35 17.04 -12.22 13.68
CA VAL A 35 15.86 -11.70 12.97
C VAL A 35 15.02 -10.85 13.91
N SER A 36 14.69 -9.63 13.49
CA SER A 36 13.91 -8.71 14.31
C SER A 36 12.41 -8.88 14.08
N CYS A 37 11.60 -8.51 15.07
CA CYS A 37 10.15 -8.67 15.04
C CYS A 37 9.41 -7.39 15.43
N PHE A 38 8.21 -7.20 14.89
CA PHE A 38 7.30 -6.14 15.28
C PHE A 38 5.90 -6.70 15.46
N ILE A 39 5.23 -6.33 16.55
CA ILE A 39 3.85 -6.72 16.83
C ILE A 39 3.00 -5.48 17.12
N THR A 40 1.79 -5.45 16.58
CA THR A 40 0.77 -4.51 17.04
C THR A 40 -0.04 -5.17 18.15
N MET A 41 -0.26 -4.42 19.23
CA MET A 41 -0.91 -4.93 20.43
C MET A 41 -2.38 -4.51 20.51
N GLY A 42 -2.94 -3.93 19.45
CA GLY A 42 -4.37 -3.69 19.33
C GLY A 42 -5.12 -4.97 18.95
N GLY A 43 -6.33 -4.78 18.42
CA GLY A 43 -7.27 -5.84 18.07
C GLY A 43 -7.27 -7.07 19.00
N ASP A 44 -6.88 -8.22 18.42
CA ASP A 44 -6.96 -9.54 19.06
C ASP A 44 -5.94 -9.79 20.18
N MET A 45 -4.99 -8.87 20.39
CA MET A 45 -3.99 -8.90 21.46
C MET A 45 -4.32 -8.02 22.66
N ALA A 46 -5.41 -7.25 22.58
CA ALA A 46 -5.62 -6.12 23.47
C ALA A 46 -6.04 -6.47 24.91
N ALA A 47 -6.60 -7.66 25.13
CA ALA A 47 -6.97 -8.13 26.47
C ALA A 47 -7.04 -9.67 26.56
N PRO A 48 -7.03 -10.26 27.78
CA PRO A 48 -7.05 -11.72 27.96
C PRO A 48 -8.18 -12.48 27.28
N SER A 49 -9.33 -11.83 27.08
CA SER A 49 -10.50 -12.40 26.41
C SER A 49 -10.44 -12.37 24.89
N HIS A 50 -9.44 -11.69 24.30
CA HIS A 50 -9.31 -11.55 22.86
C HIS A 50 -8.59 -12.76 22.26
N LYS A 51 -8.79 -12.99 20.97
CA LYS A 51 -8.52 -14.27 20.32
C LYS A 51 -7.03 -14.65 20.33
N ALA A 52 -6.15 -13.71 19.99
CA ALA A 52 -4.72 -13.97 19.86
C ALA A 52 -3.98 -14.01 21.22
N TYR A 53 -4.52 -13.34 22.24
CA TYR A 53 -3.87 -13.23 23.55
C TYR A 53 -3.52 -14.60 24.19
N PRO A 54 -4.44 -15.58 24.32
CA PRO A 54 -4.10 -16.91 24.85
C PRO A 54 -3.08 -17.66 23.98
N GLY A 55 -3.15 -17.46 22.65
CA GLY A 55 -2.22 -18.04 21.69
C GLY A 55 -0.79 -17.58 21.97
N TRP A 56 -0.59 -16.27 22.16
CA TRP A 56 0.71 -15.73 22.55
C TRP A 56 1.15 -16.21 23.92
N MET A 57 0.30 -16.13 24.94
CA MET A 57 0.67 -16.51 26.30
C MET A 57 1.11 -17.98 26.43
N SER A 58 0.59 -18.86 25.57
CA SER A 58 0.97 -20.27 25.49
C SER A 58 2.06 -20.58 24.45
N SER A 59 2.45 -19.59 23.63
CA SER A 59 3.46 -19.74 22.59
C SER A 59 4.88 -19.67 23.14
N VAL A 60 5.80 -20.37 22.46
CA VAL A 60 7.24 -20.23 22.66
C VAL A 60 7.76 -18.82 22.35
N LEU A 61 6.99 -18.00 21.64
CA LEU A 61 7.36 -16.62 21.27
C LEU A 61 7.08 -15.61 22.39
N TYR A 62 6.29 -15.98 23.42
CA TYR A 62 5.94 -15.07 24.52
C TYR A 62 7.15 -14.48 25.24
N GLU A 63 8.20 -15.29 25.40
CA GLU A 63 9.40 -14.88 26.10
C GLU A 63 10.14 -13.72 25.40
N PHE A 64 9.89 -13.50 24.11
CA PHE A 64 10.46 -12.42 23.34
C PHE A 64 9.61 -11.15 23.29
N LEU A 65 8.37 -11.18 23.77
CA LEU A 65 7.56 -9.96 23.81
C LEU A 65 8.19 -8.94 24.78
N PRO A 66 8.40 -7.68 24.37
CA PRO A 66 8.94 -6.63 25.26
C PRO A 66 7.90 -6.14 26.29
N VAL A 67 6.71 -6.75 26.31
CA VAL A 67 5.62 -6.42 27.23
C VAL A 67 5.21 -7.67 28.00
N THR A 68 4.68 -7.46 29.20
CA THR A 68 4.06 -8.51 30.00
C THR A 68 2.58 -8.58 29.64
N LEU A 69 2.12 -9.77 29.25
CA LEU A 69 0.69 -10.02 29.06
C LEU A 69 0.05 -10.15 30.45
N THR A 70 -0.84 -9.21 30.80
CA THR A 70 -1.50 -9.18 32.12
C THR A 70 -3.00 -8.95 31.99
N ASP A 71 -3.75 -9.33 33.02
CA ASP A 71 -5.19 -9.07 33.12
C ASP A 71 -5.56 -7.58 33.18
N ASN A 72 -4.57 -6.71 33.39
CA ASN A 72 -4.75 -5.26 33.37
C ASN A 72 -4.65 -4.66 31.96
N MET A 73 -4.28 -5.45 30.95
CA MET A 73 -4.32 -5.02 29.55
C MET A 73 -5.76 -4.86 29.09
N LYS A 74 -6.04 -3.72 28.47
CA LYS A 74 -7.35 -3.39 27.89
C LYS A 74 -7.14 -2.53 26.65
N GLN A 75 -8.02 -2.70 25.67
CA GLN A 75 -8.18 -1.74 24.59
C GLN A 75 -9.13 -0.62 24.99
N THR A 76 -8.89 0.57 24.46
CA THR A 76 -9.84 1.68 24.51
C THR A 76 -9.89 2.35 23.15
N GLY A 77 -11.10 2.64 22.65
CA GLY A 77 -11.32 3.42 21.43
C GLY A 77 -11.13 4.93 21.64
N SER A 78 -10.39 5.34 22.68
CA SER A 78 -10.17 6.75 23.00
C SER A 78 -9.13 7.35 22.07
N PRO A 79 -9.22 8.67 21.77
CA PRO A 79 -8.17 9.37 21.06
C PRO A 79 -6.89 9.42 21.91
N PHE A 80 -5.73 9.45 21.27
CA PHE A 80 -4.45 9.61 21.95
C PHE A 80 -3.48 10.45 21.13
N ASN A 81 -2.49 11.03 21.81
CA ASN A 81 -1.29 11.60 21.21
C ASN A 81 -0.06 10.88 21.75
N ILE A 82 1.07 11.04 21.08
CA ILE A 82 2.34 10.45 21.52
C ILE A 82 3.34 11.52 21.97
N GLU A 83 4.25 11.14 22.86
CA GLU A 83 5.45 11.88 23.20
C GLU A 83 6.68 11.01 22.97
N VAL A 84 7.58 11.48 22.13
CA VAL A 84 8.87 10.81 21.92
C VAL A 84 9.76 11.10 23.12
N ILE A 85 10.21 10.04 23.79
CA ILE A 85 11.05 10.15 24.99
C ILE A 85 12.48 9.67 24.77
N LYS A 86 12.74 9.01 23.63
CA LYS A 86 14.07 8.55 23.23
C LYS A 86 14.49 9.26 21.94
N ASP A 87 15.60 9.95 22.01
CA ASP A 87 16.15 10.80 20.96
C ASP A 87 17.30 10.16 20.18
N ASP A 88 18.13 9.35 20.84
CA ASP A 88 19.25 8.63 20.24
C ASP A 88 19.12 7.10 20.42
N PRO A 89 19.21 6.28 19.35
CA PRO A 89 19.27 6.70 17.95
C PRO A 89 17.95 7.32 17.48
N ALA A 90 18.01 8.10 16.40
CA ALA A 90 16.91 8.94 15.92
C ALA A 90 15.76 8.17 15.21
N VAL A 91 15.32 7.06 15.81
CA VAL A 91 14.24 6.21 15.25
C VAL A 91 12.94 7.02 15.14
N LEU A 92 12.57 7.75 16.20
CA LEU A 92 11.36 8.58 16.24
C LEU A 92 11.66 10.09 16.26
N SER A 93 12.80 10.51 16.84
CA SER A 93 13.08 11.92 17.10
C SER A 93 13.27 12.77 15.84
N ILE A 94 13.73 12.17 14.74
CA ILE A 94 13.83 12.86 13.44
C ILE A 94 12.48 13.38 12.94
N PHE A 95 11.38 12.76 13.37
CA PHE A 95 10.02 13.15 12.98
C PHE A 95 9.38 14.16 13.94
N VAL A 96 9.97 14.43 15.11
CA VAL A 96 9.42 15.38 16.09
C VAL A 96 9.24 16.78 15.48
N PRO A 97 10.23 17.35 14.76
CA PRO A 97 10.05 18.63 14.05
C PRO A 97 8.92 18.61 13.01
N LEU A 98 8.60 17.44 12.46
CA LEU A 98 7.54 17.23 11.46
C LEU A 98 6.14 17.08 12.10
N GLY A 99 6.06 17.11 13.43
CA GLY A 99 4.79 17.23 14.14
C GLY A 99 4.13 15.91 14.54
N ILE A 100 4.83 14.77 14.52
CA ILE A 100 4.24 13.46 14.87
C ILE A 100 3.59 13.42 16.26
N GLN A 101 4.05 14.23 17.21
CA GLN A 101 3.47 14.32 18.57
C GLN A 101 2.13 15.07 18.61
N LYS A 102 1.82 15.86 17.57
CA LYS A 102 0.54 16.58 17.42
C LYS A 102 -0.53 15.72 16.74
N MET A 103 -0.13 14.61 16.11
CA MET A 103 -1.05 13.69 15.45
C MET A 103 -1.91 12.98 16.49
N VAL A 104 -3.20 12.88 16.20
CA VAL A 104 -4.18 12.23 17.06
C VAL A 104 -4.47 10.85 16.51
N GLY A 105 -4.09 9.82 17.26
CA GLY A 105 -4.48 8.45 16.99
C GLY A 105 -5.82 8.11 17.64
N SER A 106 -6.32 6.92 17.33
CA SER A 106 -7.52 6.36 17.95
C SER A 106 -7.35 4.87 18.15
N GLY A 107 -7.83 4.36 19.29
CA GLY A 107 -7.70 2.94 19.60
C GLY A 107 -6.30 2.59 20.07
N PHE A 108 -6.16 2.20 21.34
CA PHE A 108 -4.87 1.71 21.86
C PHE A 108 -5.06 0.70 22.99
N THR A 109 -4.03 -0.10 23.21
CA THR A 109 -3.90 -1.10 24.26
C THR A 109 -2.94 -0.65 25.35
N TYR A 110 -3.29 -0.90 26.61
CA TYR A 110 -2.38 -0.59 27.72
C TYR A 110 -1.18 -1.53 27.70
N LEU A 111 -0.01 -1.02 27.30
CA LEU A 111 1.23 -1.78 27.36
C LEU A 111 1.84 -1.75 28.76
N TYR A 112 2.32 -2.91 29.19
CA TYR A 112 3.09 -3.09 30.43
C TYR A 112 4.50 -3.57 30.07
N PRO A 113 5.44 -2.63 29.79
CA PRO A 113 6.81 -2.98 29.41
C PRO A 113 7.48 -3.87 30.45
N ARG A 114 8.27 -4.85 30.00
CA ARG A 114 9.13 -5.65 30.89
C ARG A 114 10.33 -4.84 31.38
N ASP A 115 10.90 -5.25 32.52
CA ASP A 115 12.16 -4.69 33.00
C ASP A 115 13.28 -4.88 31.96
N GLY A 116 14.09 -3.84 31.74
CA GLY A 116 15.17 -3.83 30.75
C GLY A 116 14.75 -3.48 29.32
N THR A 117 13.46 -3.24 29.08
CA THR A 117 12.99 -2.76 27.78
C THR A 117 13.27 -1.27 27.57
N THR A 118 13.28 -0.87 26.30
CA THR A 118 13.38 0.52 25.89
C THR A 118 12.01 1.00 25.44
N THR A 119 11.47 2.01 26.14
CA THR A 119 10.29 2.74 25.69
C THR A 119 10.73 3.92 24.83
N TRP A 120 10.30 3.95 23.57
CA TRP A 120 10.68 4.98 22.60
C TRP A 120 9.77 6.20 22.67
N ALA A 121 8.49 5.95 22.91
CA ALA A 121 7.48 6.98 23.04
C ALA A 121 6.38 6.54 24.01
N LYS A 122 5.78 7.52 24.67
CA LYS A 122 4.60 7.37 25.52
C LYS A 122 3.37 7.89 24.80
N MET A 123 2.20 7.40 25.18
CA MET A 123 0.91 7.93 24.75
C MET A 123 0.19 8.64 25.89
N PHE A 124 -0.62 9.62 25.51
CA PHE A 124 -1.47 10.41 26.40
C PHE A 124 -2.90 10.35 25.89
N SER A 125 -3.82 10.00 26.79
CA SER A 125 -5.24 9.94 26.50
C SER A 125 -6.04 10.11 27.78
N THR A 126 -7.24 10.69 27.67
CA THR A 126 -8.21 10.70 28.76
C THR A 126 -8.73 9.30 29.10
N GLY A 127 -8.64 8.37 28.16
CA GLY A 127 -8.98 6.96 28.36
C GLY A 127 -7.91 6.15 29.09
N LEU A 128 -6.68 6.67 29.22
CA LEU A 128 -5.59 5.97 29.89
C LEU A 128 -5.68 6.18 31.41
N PRO A 129 -5.82 5.12 32.23
CA PRO A 129 -5.85 5.25 33.69
C PRO A 129 -4.55 5.84 34.24
N ARG A 130 -4.64 6.65 35.31
CA ARG A 130 -3.46 7.32 35.92
C ARG A 130 -2.34 6.38 36.40
N GLY A 131 -2.62 5.09 36.58
CA GLY A 131 -1.62 4.09 36.98
C GLY A 131 -1.09 3.23 35.83
N ALA A 132 -1.62 3.37 34.62
CA ALA A 132 -1.13 2.63 33.46
C ALA A 132 0.20 3.24 32.97
N PRO A 133 1.16 2.44 32.47
CA PRO A 133 2.48 2.94 32.08
C PRO A 133 2.45 3.99 30.95
N GLY A 134 1.44 3.90 30.08
CA GLY A 134 1.30 4.79 28.92
C GLY A 134 2.40 4.59 27.89
N ALA A 135 3.06 3.43 27.84
CA ALA A 135 4.04 3.15 26.80
C ALA A 135 3.34 2.92 25.46
N TRP A 136 3.79 3.61 24.40
CA TRP A 136 3.22 3.48 23.06
C TRP A 136 4.06 2.54 22.19
N LEU A 137 5.37 2.82 22.05
CA LEU A 137 6.30 1.97 21.31
C LEU A 137 7.41 1.48 22.24
N VAL A 138 7.56 0.15 22.33
CA VAL A 138 8.50 -0.51 23.25
C VAL A 138 9.32 -1.52 22.46
N SER A 139 10.61 -1.64 22.76
CA SER A 139 11.44 -2.70 22.20
C SER A 139 12.42 -3.28 23.20
N TRP A 140 12.93 -4.47 22.93
CA TRP A 140 14.16 -4.95 23.55
C TRP A 140 14.89 -5.94 22.64
N ARG A 141 16.13 -6.26 22.99
CA ARG A 141 16.91 -7.29 22.29
C ARG A 141 16.63 -8.66 22.89
N THR A 142 16.37 -9.63 22.02
CA THR A 142 16.11 -11.01 22.41
C THR A 142 17.44 -11.74 22.65
N GLY A 143 17.95 -11.69 23.88
CA GLY A 143 19.28 -12.24 24.21
C GLY A 143 20.44 -11.39 23.70
N THR A 144 21.65 -11.94 23.69
CA THR A 144 22.87 -11.19 23.34
C THR A 144 23.10 -11.03 21.84
N GLN A 145 22.64 -11.99 21.04
CA GLN A 145 22.82 -12.04 19.59
C GLN A 145 21.49 -12.03 18.81
N GLY A 146 20.34 -12.10 19.50
CA GLY A 146 19.05 -12.11 18.82
C GLY A 146 18.62 -10.72 18.34
N GLY A 147 17.54 -10.72 17.56
CA GLY A 147 16.96 -9.53 16.97
C GLY A 147 16.25 -8.63 17.99
N LEU A 148 15.87 -7.44 17.54
CA LEU A 148 15.00 -6.55 18.31
C LEU A 148 13.55 -6.99 18.17
N PHE A 149 12.84 -7.08 19.29
CA PHE A 149 11.40 -7.30 19.29
C PHE A 149 10.69 -6.03 19.72
N TRP A 150 9.81 -5.53 18.87
CA TRP A 150 9.04 -4.30 19.05
C TRP A 150 7.59 -4.62 19.32
N ALA A 151 6.96 -3.89 20.25
CA ALA A 151 5.52 -3.89 20.46
C ALA A 151 5.02 -2.44 20.41
N VAL A 152 3.95 -2.23 19.65
CA VAL A 152 3.26 -0.93 19.58
C VAL A 152 1.84 -1.04 20.10
N ALA A 153 1.34 0.01 20.73
CA ALA A 153 0.09 -0.02 21.48
C ALA A 153 -1.18 0.06 20.60
N ASP A 154 -1.07 0.55 19.38
CA ASP A 154 -2.14 0.62 18.39
C ASP A 154 -1.86 -0.28 17.18
N ASP A 155 -2.77 -0.33 16.21
CA ASP A 155 -2.64 -1.19 15.02
C ASP A 155 -2.22 -0.39 13.78
N LEU A 156 -1.46 -1.02 12.88
CA LEU A 156 -0.91 -0.37 11.68
C LEU A 156 -1.99 0.06 10.67
N ASP A 157 -3.22 -0.43 10.81
CA ASP A 157 -4.39 -0.06 10.00
C ASP A 157 -5.24 1.06 10.65
N HIS A 158 -4.84 1.58 11.81
CA HIS A 158 -5.54 2.67 12.48
C HIS A 158 -5.12 4.06 11.99
N LEU A 159 -5.92 5.07 12.38
CA LEU A 159 -5.79 6.47 11.95
C LEU A 159 -4.38 7.05 12.14
N TRP A 160 -3.66 6.67 13.20
CA TRP A 160 -2.33 7.24 13.45
C TRP A 160 -1.29 6.84 12.39
N TRP A 161 -1.45 5.68 11.75
CA TRP A 161 -0.56 5.15 10.71
C TRP A 161 -1.02 5.49 9.29
N SER A 162 -2.26 5.96 9.16
CA SER A 162 -2.87 6.34 7.89
C SER A 162 -2.13 7.53 7.26
N PRO A 163 -1.69 7.43 6.00
CA PRO A 163 -1.12 8.56 5.26
C PRO A 163 -2.07 9.74 5.09
N ARG A 164 -3.37 9.58 5.39
CA ARG A 164 -4.35 10.67 5.37
C ARG A 164 -4.23 11.59 6.57
N ASP A 165 -3.86 11.03 7.72
CA ASP A 165 -3.90 11.70 9.02
C ASP A 165 -2.50 11.92 9.60
N ASN A 166 -1.54 11.09 9.16
CA ASN A 166 -0.12 11.20 9.49
C ASN A 166 0.73 10.79 8.29
N ASP A 167 1.18 11.78 7.52
CA ASP A 167 1.99 11.58 6.31
C ASP A 167 3.24 10.71 6.55
N TYR A 168 3.80 10.75 7.77
CA TYR A 168 5.04 10.07 8.14
C TYR A 168 4.84 8.74 8.86
N GLY A 169 3.60 8.27 9.06
CA GLY A 169 3.32 7.04 9.81
C GLY A 169 4.09 5.83 9.26
N MET A 170 4.09 5.66 7.94
CA MET A 170 4.83 4.57 7.30
C MET A 170 6.36 4.78 7.29
N ASP A 171 6.84 6.03 7.28
CA ASP A 171 8.28 6.33 7.38
C ASP A 171 8.81 5.94 8.76
N ILE A 172 8.00 6.11 9.80
CA ILE A 172 8.33 5.69 11.16
C ILE A 172 8.47 4.16 11.24
N PHE A 173 7.53 3.42 10.63
CA PHE A 173 7.62 1.96 10.56
C PHE A 173 8.90 1.51 9.82
N LEU A 174 9.26 2.19 8.73
CA LEU A 174 10.51 1.92 8.02
C LEU A 174 11.75 2.24 8.86
N ASN A 175 11.77 3.33 9.63
CA ASN A 175 12.87 3.62 10.55
C ASN A 175 13.04 2.53 11.61
N VAL A 176 11.92 1.98 12.12
CA VAL A 176 11.95 0.82 13.02
C VAL A 176 12.58 -0.38 12.31
N MET A 177 12.20 -0.69 11.07
CA MET A 177 12.80 -1.78 10.29
C MET A 177 14.30 -1.57 10.01
N LEU A 178 14.71 -0.38 9.58
CA LEU A 178 16.11 -0.06 9.28
C LEU A 178 16.98 -0.23 10.52
N TYR A 179 16.57 0.38 11.63
CA TYR A 179 17.30 0.25 12.90
C TYR A 179 17.34 -1.21 13.39
N SER A 180 16.25 -1.94 13.22
CA SER A 180 16.15 -3.36 13.61
C SER A 180 17.04 -4.30 12.80
N THR A 181 17.36 -3.92 11.57
CA THR A 181 18.20 -4.70 10.66
C THR A 181 19.64 -4.19 10.60
N GLY A 182 20.02 -3.28 11.51
CA GLY A 182 21.37 -2.72 11.59
C GLY A 182 21.73 -1.78 10.43
N ARG A 183 20.73 -1.34 9.64
CA ARG A 183 20.91 -0.34 8.59
C ARG A 183 21.00 1.05 9.21
N LYS A 184 21.63 1.99 8.49
CA LYS A 184 21.74 3.36 8.97
C LYS A 184 20.37 4.01 8.95
N LEU A 185 20.03 4.72 10.02
CA LEU A 185 18.87 5.61 10.00
C LEU A 185 19.16 6.78 9.06
N PRO A 186 18.13 7.27 8.37
CA PRO A 186 18.32 8.35 7.41
C PRO A 186 18.57 9.69 8.10
N GLU A 187 19.40 10.51 7.46
CA GLU A 187 19.70 11.87 7.91
C GLU A 187 18.68 12.88 7.35
N ASP A 188 18.18 12.63 6.13
CA ASP A 188 17.12 13.39 5.49
C ASP A 188 15.88 12.51 5.28
N ILE A 189 14.94 12.63 6.20
CA ILE A 189 13.68 11.88 6.14
C ILE A 189 12.71 12.43 5.09
N MET A 190 12.84 13.71 4.72
CA MET A 190 11.99 14.33 3.71
C MET A 190 12.30 13.76 2.34
N LEU A 191 13.59 13.56 2.02
CA LEU A 191 14.00 12.90 0.79
C LEU A 191 13.40 11.50 0.66
N ILE A 192 13.44 10.70 1.74
CA ILE A 192 12.87 9.34 1.74
C ILE A 192 11.37 9.36 1.55
N HIS A 193 10.68 10.24 2.28
CA HIS A 193 9.24 10.41 2.16
C HIS A 193 8.85 10.75 0.71
N GLU A 194 9.57 11.69 0.08
CA GLU A 194 9.36 12.08 -1.31
C GLU A 194 9.63 10.93 -2.29
N ILE A 195 10.73 10.17 -2.14
CA ILE A 195 11.02 8.99 -2.98
C ILE A 195 9.87 7.97 -2.89
N ARG A 196 9.38 7.69 -1.68
CA ARG A 196 8.26 6.76 -1.47
C ARG A 196 6.97 7.24 -2.11
N ASN A 197 6.67 8.54 -2.01
CA ASN A 197 5.55 9.14 -2.71
C ASN A 197 5.71 9.01 -4.23
N ARG A 198 6.93 9.17 -4.77
CA ARG A 198 7.18 8.95 -6.21
C ARG A 198 6.91 7.50 -6.62
N TYR A 199 7.34 6.50 -5.84
CA TYR A 199 6.99 5.11 -6.14
C TYR A 199 5.48 4.86 -6.14
N TRP A 200 4.75 5.46 -5.18
CA TRP A 200 3.30 5.36 -5.15
C TRP A 200 2.66 5.98 -6.40
N THR A 201 3.01 7.22 -6.72
CA THR A 201 2.50 7.94 -7.91
C THR A 201 2.84 7.19 -9.19
N TYR A 202 4.07 6.70 -9.35
CA TYR A 202 4.49 5.88 -10.50
C TYR A 202 3.58 4.66 -10.67
N ASN A 203 3.32 3.92 -9.59
CA ASN A 203 2.45 2.74 -9.65
C ASN A 203 1.01 3.10 -10.04
N GLN A 204 0.47 4.22 -9.57
CA GLN A 204 -0.86 4.70 -9.96
C GLN A 204 -0.92 5.09 -11.44
N GLU A 205 0.07 5.84 -11.92
CA GLU A 205 0.18 6.25 -13.33
C GLU A 205 0.34 5.03 -14.24
N ARG A 206 1.16 4.05 -13.85
CA ARG A 206 1.34 2.79 -14.57
C ARG A 206 0.04 1.99 -14.66
N GLN A 207 -0.72 1.89 -13.58
CA GLN A 207 -2.02 1.21 -13.57
C GLN A 207 -3.04 1.91 -14.49
N LEU A 208 -3.09 3.24 -14.45
CA LEU A 208 -3.95 4.01 -15.35
C LEU A 208 -3.56 3.82 -16.82
N LEU A 209 -2.26 3.81 -17.11
CA LEU A 209 -1.73 3.58 -18.43
C LEU A 209 -2.11 2.18 -18.95
N TYR A 210 -1.95 1.12 -18.16
CA TYR A 210 -2.40 -0.22 -18.56
C TYR A 210 -3.91 -0.28 -18.85
N SER A 211 -4.73 0.38 -18.03
CA SER A 211 -6.17 0.48 -18.27
C SER A 211 -6.48 1.17 -19.61
N LEU A 212 -5.73 2.23 -19.94
CA LEU A 212 -5.83 2.91 -21.24
C LEU A 212 -5.38 2.01 -22.39
N LEU A 213 -4.29 1.26 -22.24
CA LEU A 213 -3.81 0.33 -23.27
C LEU A 213 -4.83 -0.79 -23.52
N GLU A 214 -5.42 -1.36 -22.46
CA GLU A 214 -6.49 -2.36 -22.60
C GLU A 214 -7.70 -1.79 -23.35
N PHE A 215 -8.07 -0.54 -23.08
CA PHE A 215 -9.10 0.16 -23.83
C PHE A 215 -8.74 0.27 -25.32
N VAL A 216 -7.52 0.70 -25.64
CA VAL A 216 -7.05 0.86 -27.02
C VAL A 216 -6.99 -0.46 -27.77
N ASP A 217 -6.52 -1.52 -27.12
CA ASP A 217 -6.44 -2.87 -27.69
C ASP A 217 -7.82 -3.42 -28.03
N ARG A 218 -8.83 -3.18 -27.19
CA ARG A 218 -10.23 -3.54 -27.49
C ARG A 218 -10.79 -2.86 -28.74
N PHE A 219 -10.23 -1.73 -29.17
CA PHE A 219 -10.56 -1.06 -30.44
C PHE A 219 -9.61 -1.42 -31.60
N GLY A 220 -8.73 -2.41 -31.40
CA GLY A 220 -7.80 -2.91 -32.42
C GLY A 220 -6.56 -2.04 -32.62
N GLY A 221 -6.22 -1.16 -31.66
CA GLY A 221 -4.98 -0.39 -31.71
C GLY A 221 -3.76 -1.27 -31.42
N ASN A 222 -2.65 -1.06 -32.13
CA ASN A 222 -1.41 -1.78 -31.88
C ASN A 222 -0.65 -1.16 -30.70
N ILE A 223 -0.74 -1.80 -29.53
CA ILE A 223 -0.13 -1.32 -28.27
C ILE A 223 1.31 -1.78 -28.04
N ARG A 224 1.86 -2.67 -28.88
CA ARG A 224 3.15 -3.34 -28.62
C ARG A 224 4.30 -2.36 -28.35
N SER A 225 4.38 -1.27 -29.11
CA SER A 225 5.43 -0.26 -28.91
C SER A 225 5.34 0.44 -27.56
N LEU A 226 4.13 0.59 -27.01
CA LEU A 226 3.91 1.22 -25.70
C LEU A 226 4.21 0.23 -24.58
N GLU A 227 3.90 -1.06 -24.76
CA GLU A 227 4.30 -2.12 -23.82
C GLU A 227 5.82 -2.21 -23.69
N ASP A 228 6.54 -2.16 -24.82
CA ASP A 228 8.01 -2.15 -24.85
C ASP A 228 8.57 -0.91 -24.12
N GLN A 229 7.95 0.28 -24.29
CA GLN A 229 8.31 1.49 -23.55
C GLN A 229 8.10 1.32 -22.04
N ILE A 230 6.93 0.85 -21.61
CA ILE A 230 6.64 0.62 -20.18
C ILE A 230 7.65 -0.35 -19.56
N SER A 231 8.03 -1.41 -20.29
CA SER A 231 9.04 -2.35 -19.81
C SER A 231 10.39 -1.66 -19.54
N GLY A 232 10.83 -0.78 -20.43
CA GLY A 232 12.06 0.01 -20.22
C GLY A 232 11.97 0.97 -19.04
N VAL A 233 10.81 1.59 -18.82
CA VAL A 233 10.60 2.46 -17.66
C VAL A 233 10.56 1.67 -16.35
N ASP A 234 9.99 0.46 -16.36
CA ASP A 234 9.97 -0.44 -15.20
C ASP A 234 11.40 -0.86 -14.78
N GLU A 235 12.33 -1.01 -15.73
CA GLU A 235 13.75 -1.26 -15.44
C GLU A 235 14.39 -0.09 -14.68
N LEU A 236 14.11 1.16 -15.06
CA LEU A 236 14.61 2.35 -14.34
C LEU A 236 14.02 2.45 -12.93
N LYS A 237 12.73 2.14 -12.78
CA LYS A 237 12.08 2.10 -11.47
C LYS A 237 12.66 0.99 -10.58
N GLU A 238 13.08 -0.13 -11.15
CA GLU A 238 13.78 -1.19 -10.40
C GLU A 238 15.20 -0.78 -10.02
N GLU A 239 15.96 -0.14 -10.92
CA GLU A 239 17.28 0.44 -10.58
C GLU A 239 17.16 1.44 -9.42
N SER A 240 16.14 2.29 -9.45
CA SER A 240 15.84 3.20 -8.34
C SER A 240 15.60 2.44 -7.03
N PHE A 241 14.87 1.33 -7.08
CA PHE A 241 14.57 0.53 -5.91
C PHE A 241 15.82 -0.15 -5.35
N ASP A 242 16.72 -0.62 -6.21
CA ASP A 242 18.02 -1.17 -5.83
C ASP A 242 18.87 -0.14 -5.08
N ARG A 243 19.00 1.07 -5.63
CA ARG A 243 19.70 2.19 -4.98
C ARG A 243 19.07 2.55 -3.64
N TYR A 244 17.75 2.57 -3.56
CA TYR A 244 17.03 2.81 -2.31
C TYR A 244 17.34 1.75 -1.24
N ARG A 245 17.41 0.47 -1.62
CA ARG A 245 17.79 -0.64 -0.72
C ARG A 245 19.24 -0.54 -0.26
N GLU A 246 20.12 -0.04 -1.10
CA GLU A 246 21.53 0.25 -0.80
C GLU A 246 21.73 1.54 0.02
N GLN A 247 20.63 2.25 0.33
CA GLN A 247 20.63 3.55 1.02
C GLN A 247 21.30 4.69 0.21
N ASP A 248 21.42 4.54 -1.11
CA ASP A 248 21.75 5.60 -2.06
C ASP A 248 20.47 6.37 -2.44
N TYR A 249 19.97 7.17 -1.49
CA TYR A 249 18.69 7.87 -1.65
C TYR A 249 18.75 8.95 -2.74
N GLU A 250 19.87 9.63 -2.92
CA GLU A 250 20.02 10.60 -4.01
C GLU A 250 19.98 9.93 -5.38
N GLY A 251 20.69 8.82 -5.56
CA GLY A 251 20.64 8.04 -6.79
C GLY A 251 19.25 7.47 -7.06
N ALA A 252 18.58 6.94 -6.03
CA ALA A 252 17.19 6.49 -6.14
C ALA A 252 16.25 7.63 -6.56
N TRP A 253 16.40 8.82 -5.96
CA TRP A 253 15.61 9.99 -6.32
C TRP A 253 15.77 10.40 -7.78
N VAL A 254 17.00 10.41 -8.31
CA VAL A 254 17.24 10.72 -9.73
C VAL A 254 16.57 9.67 -10.62
N ALA A 255 16.79 8.38 -10.35
CA ALA A 255 16.26 7.30 -11.17
C ALA A 255 14.71 7.23 -11.17
N ILE A 256 14.06 7.41 -10.01
CA ILE A 256 12.58 7.40 -9.97
C ILE A 256 11.96 8.62 -10.66
N ASN A 257 12.58 9.80 -10.58
CA ASN A 257 12.07 10.97 -11.31
C ASN A 257 12.21 10.78 -12.82
N GLU A 258 13.33 10.22 -13.28
CA GLU A 258 13.49 9.88 -14.70
C GLU A 258 12.43 8.86 -15.15
N ALA A 259 12.18 7.81 -14.36
CA ALA A 259 11.13 6.84 -14.65
C ALA A 259 9.74 7.50 -14.72
N GLN A 260 9.43 8.45 -13.83
CA GLN A 260 8.17 9.20 -13.87
C GLN A 260 8.06 10.11 -15.09
N GLU A 261 9.13 10.80 -15.48
CA GLU A 261 9.14 11.60 -16.70
C GLU A 261 8.85 10.73 -17.93
N GLN A 262 9.48 9.56 -18.02
CA GLN A 262 9.29 8.64 -19.15
C GLN A 262 7.89 7.98 -19.16
N ILE A 263 7.31 7.66 -18.00
CA ILE A 263 5.94 7.10 -17.97
C ILE A 263 4.90 8.15 -18.40
N MET A 264 5.10 9.43 -18.09
CA MET A 264 4.22 10.52 -18.57
C MET A 264 4.32 10.71 -20.08
N VAL A 265 5.52 10.59 -20.66
CA VAL A 265 5.71 10.61 -22.13
C VAL A 265 4.97 9.43 -22.75
N THR A 266 5.15 8.22 -22.22
CA THR A 266 4.46 7.01 -22.69
C THR A 266 2.93 7.15 -22.58
N ALA A 267 2.43 7.78 -21.52
CA ALA A 267 1.01 8.05 -21.35
C ALA A 267 0.47 9.03 -22.41
N THR A 268 1.26 10.02 -22.81
CA THR A 268 0.92 10.93 -23.89
C THR A 268 0.79 10.19 -25.22
N ASP A 269 1.77 9.33 -25.55
CA ASP A 269 1.75 8.49 -26.75
C ASP A 269 0.53 7.54 -26.77
N ALA A 270 0.16 7.00 -25.60
CA ALA A 270 -1.03 6.16 -25.45
C ALA A 270 -2.34 6.93 -25.71
N VAL A 271 -2.44 8.18 -25.28
CA VAL A 271 -3.58 9.05 -25.59
C VAL A 271 -3.69 9.32 -27.10
N GLU A 272 -2.57 9.58 -27.77
CA GLU A 272 -2.57 9.76 -29.23
C GLU A 272 -2.96 8.48 -29.97
N LEU A 273 -2.53 7.31 -29.50
CA LEU A 273 -2.95 6.02 -30.06
C LEU A 273 -4.45 5.79 -29.85
N LYS A 274 -4.99 6.12 -28.67
CA LYS A 274 -6.41 6.08 -28.36
C LYS A 274 -7.23 6.97 -29.30
N ASP A 275 -6.79 8.21 -29.55
CA ASP A 275 -7.49 9.12 -30.44
C ASP A 275 -7.52 8.60 -31.89
N ARG A 276 -6.41 8.00 -32.36
CA ARG A 276 -6.37 7.33 -33.69
C ARG A 276 -7.30 6.13 -33.77
N ALA A 277 -7.37 5.30 -32.73
CA ALA A 277 -8.28 4.15 -32.67
C ALA A 277 -9.75 4.61 -32.72
N LEU A 278 -10.12 5.61 -31.91
CA LEU A 278 -11.48 6.15 -31.87
C LEU A 278 -11.89 6.83 -33.18
N MET A 279 -10.95 7.46 -33.89
CA MET A 279 -11.22 8.01 -35.22
C MET A 279 -11.65 6.93 -36.22
N TRP A 280 -11.01 5.76 -36.19
CA TRP A 280 -11.40 4.63 -37.06
C TRP A 280 -12.77 4.07 -36.71
N VAL A 281 -13.05 3.94 -35.41
CA VAL A 281 -14.38 3.54 -34.92
C VAL A 281 -15.44 4.50 -35.47
N TYR A 282 -15.22 5.81 -35.30
CA TYR A 282 -16.13 6.84 -35.81
C TYR A 282 -16.35 6.74 -37.33
N ILE A 283 -15.30 6.56 -38.12
CA ILE A 283 -15.41 6.42 -39.58
C ILE A 283 -16.21 5.17 -39.96
N THR A 284 -15.98 4.04 -39.29
CA THR A 284 -16.69 2.78 -39.56
C THR A 284 -18.16 2.85 -39.18
N GLU A 285 -18.48 3.44 -38.01
CA GLU A 285 -19.85 3.67 -37.57
C GLU A 285 -20.58 4.62 -38.53
N TRP A 286 -19.96 5.75 -38.87
CA TRP A 286 -20.50 6.70 -39.84
C TRP A 286 -20.78 6.04 -41.19
N SER A 287 -19.85 5.20 -41.67
CA SER A 287 -20.02 4.46 -42.93
C SER A 287 -21.14 3.43 -42.85
N ALA A 288 -21.29 2.73 -41.72
CA ALA A 288 -22.36 1.76 -41.50
C ALA A 288 -23.74 2.42 -41.44
N VAL A 289 -23.88 3.53 -40.70
CA VAL A 289 -25.11 4.34 -40.62
C VAL A 289 -25.47 4.89 -42.00
N THR A 290 -24.51 5.48 -42.70
CA THR A 290 -24.71 6.04 -44.04
C THR A 290 -25.08 4.96 -45.07
N GLY A 291 -24.39 3.82 -45.05
CA GLY A 291 -24.71 2.67 -45.90
C GLY A 291 -26.12 2.12 -45.65
N THR A 292 -26.52 2.02 -44.38
CA THR A 292 -27.86 1.57 -43.99
C THR A 292 -28.94 2.57 -44.46
N MET A 293 -28.68 3.88 -44.35
CA MET A 293 -29.56 4.92 -44.86
C MET A 293 -29.72 4.85 -46.39
N PHE A 294 -28.63 4.62 -47.14
CA PHE A 294 -28.70 4.47 -48.59
C PHE A 294 -29.46 3.22 -49.02
N VAL A 295 -29.21 2.07 -48.38
CA VAL A 295 -29.91 0.81 -48.70
C VAL A 295 -31.41 0.95 -48.41
N THR A 296 -31.79 1.47 -47.25
CA THR A 296 -33.20 1.67 -46.91
C THR A 296 -33.86 2.70 -47.82
N GLY A 297 -33.18 3.81 -48.13
CA GLY A 297 -33.64 4.81 -49.09
C GLY A 297 -33.88 4.23 -50.48
N LEU A 298 -32.96 3.40 -50.97
CA LEU A 298 -33.07 2.74 -52.27
C LEU A 298 -34.23 1.73 -52.30
N VAL A 299 -34.39 0.93 -51.24
CA VAL A 299 -35.52 -0.01 -51.11
C VAL A 299 -36.85 0.72 -51.12
N VAL A 300 -36.98 1.80 -50.32
CA VAL A 300 -38.19 2.62 -50.28
C VAL A 300 -38.47 3.23 -51.66
N HIS A 301 -37.46 3.79 -52.32
CA HIS A 301 -37.59 4.37 -53.65
C HIS A 301 -38.03 3.33 -54.70
N ALA A 302 -37.42 2.14 -54.71
CA ALA A 302 -37.79 1.05 -55.61
C ALA A 302 -39.25 0.60 -55.39
N LEU A 303 -39.70 0.52 -54.12
CA LEU A 303 -41.09 0.21 -53.78
C LEU A 303 -42.07 1.30 -54.24
N LEU A 304 -41.69 2.57 -54.12
CA LEU A 304 -42.51 3.69 -54.60
C LEU A 304 -42.64 3.69 -56.13
N ILE A 305 -41.55 3.46 -56.87
CA ILE A 305 -41.57 3.32 -58.34
C ILE A 305 -42.49 2.17 -58.75
N LYS A 306 -42.34 0.99 -58.12
CA LYS A 306 -43.21 -0.16 -58.40
C LYS A 306 -44.67 0.18 -58.13
N ARG A 307 -44.98 0.82 -57.00
CA ARG A 307 -46.36 1.24 -56.68
C ARG A 307 -46.93 2.21 -57.70
N TRP A 308 -46.11 3.10 -58.25
CA TRP A 308 -46.54 4.06 -59.27
C TRP A 308 -46.81 3.37 -60.62
N LEU A 309 -45.91 2.48 -61.07
CA LEU A 309 -46.06 1.72 -62.33
C LEU A 309 -47.25 0.74 -62.32
N TYR A 310 -47.51 0.08 -61.20
CA TYR A 310 -48.59 -0.91 -61.06
C TYR A 310 -49.91 -0.30 -60.54
N ARG A 311 -50.05 1.02 -60.54
CA ARG A 311 -51.30 1.67 -60.21
C ARG A 311 -52.30 1.40 -61.35
N GLU A 312 -53.22 0.48 -61.12
CA GLU A 312 -54.22 0.02 -62.10
C GLU A 312 -54.83 1.20 -62.86
N VAL A 313 -54.73 1.14 -64.19
CA VAL A 313 -55.39 2.08 -65.09
C VAL A 313 -56.88 1.97 -64.82
N GLY A 314 -57.47 3.04 -64.29
CA GLY A 314 -58.87 3.10 -63.91
C GLY A 314 -59.74 2.49 -64.99
N THR A 315 -60.50 1.47 -64.60
CA THR A 315 -61.45 0.74 -65.43
C THR A 315 -62.19 1.71 -66.34
N THR A 316 -61.96 1.60 -67.64
CA THR A 316 -62.69 2.38 -68.64
C THR A 316 -64.15 1.98 -68.54
N ARG A 317 -64.99 2.89 -68.05
CA ARG A 317 -66.43 2.69 -67.94
C ARG A 317 -66.99 2.62 -69.37
N SER A 318 -67.23 1.41 -69.89
CA SER A 318 -67.95 1.24 -71.15
C SER A 318 -69.43 1.56 -70.91
N ARG A 319 -69.99 2.28 -71.86
CA ARG A 319 -71.35 2.82 -71.90
C ARG A 319 -72.39 1.73 -72.13
#